data_AF-A0A7C6H6U2-F1
#
_entry.id   AF-A0A7C6H6U2-F1
#
_cell.length_a   1.000
_cell.length_b   1.000
_cell.length_c   1.000
_cell.angle_alpha   90.00
_cell.angle_beta   90.00
_cell.angle_gamma   90.00
#
_symmetry.space_group_name_H-M   'P 1'
#
loop_
_entity.id
_entity.type
_entity.pdbx_description
1 polymer ?
#
loop_
_entity_poly.entity_id
_entity_poly.type
_entity_poly.pdbx_seq_one_letter_code
_entity_poly.pdbx_strand_id
1 'polypeptide(L)'
;MSAPQWNLSELVASTDPQGLKAELEAMVDASRKFADAYRGRIADLDAVGLREMLERKDELALRHEGVEEYCSLLFAADMTDPVANELNSAY
;
A
#
# COMPACT_ATOMS: atom_id res chain seq x y z
N MET A 1 22.00 -25.75 -2.26
CA MET A 1 20.92 -25.44 -3.21
C MET A 1 19.98 -24.47 -2.53
N SER A 2 19.67 -23.32 -3.13
CA SER A 2 18.68 -22.40 -2.56
C SER A 2 17.27 -22.91 -2.85
N ALA A 3 16.32 -22.67 -1.96
CA ALA A 3 14.92 -22.94 -2.19
C ALA A 3 14.38 -22.05 -3.34
N PRO A 4 13.34 -22.48 -4.08
CA PRO A 4 12.67 -21.60 -5.04
C PRO A 4 12.14 -20.35 -4.34
N GLN A 5 12.30 -19.20 -4.99
CA GLN A 5 11.86 -17.89 -4.51
C GLN A 5 10.87 -17.28 -5.51
N TRP A 6 9.87 -16.57 -4.99
CA TRP A 6 8.95 -15.79 -5.80
C TRP A 6 9.66 -14.55 -6.35
N ASN A 7 9.39 -14.22 -7.62
CA ASN A 7 9.82 -12.94 -8.17
C ASN A 7 8.82 -11.85 -7.78
N LEU A 8 9.10 -11.12 -6.70
CA LEU A 8 8.22 -10.06 -6.20
C LEU A 8 8.34 -8.75 -6.98
N SER A 9 9.33 -8.60 -7.87
CA SER A 9 9.52 -7.35 -8.63
C SER A 9 8.34 -6.99 -9.51
N GLU A 10 7.47 -7.94 -9.87
CA GLU A 10 6.28 -7.70 -10.68
C GLU A 10 5.21 -6.88 -9.96
N LEU A 11 5.30 -6.75 -8.63
CA LEU A 11 4.34 -5.98 -7.82
C LEU A 11 4.65 -4.48 -7.79
N VAL A 12 5.85 -4.07 -8.18
CA VAL A 12 6.35 -2.69 -8.04
C VAL A 12 7.09 -2.23 -9.29
N ALA A 13 7.03 -0.93 -9.58
CA ALA A 13 7.76 -0.36 -10.72
C ALA A 13 9.29 -0.34 -10.50
N SER A 14 9.73 -0.36 -9.25
CA SER A 14 11.14 -0.34 -8.84
C SER A 14 11.31 -1.06 -7.50
N THR A 15 12.43 -1.75 -7.33
CA THR A 15 12.83 -2.37 -6.05
C THR A 15 13.80 -1.49 -5.25
N ASP A 16 14.00 -0.23 -5.66
CA ASP A 16 14.83 0.73 -4.94
C ASP A 16 14.19 1.13 -3.59
N PRO A 17 14.89 0.94 -2.44
CA PRO A 17 14.30 1.20 -1.13
C PRO A 17 13.86 2.65 -0.90
N GLN A 18 14.50 3.65 -1.51
CA GLN A 18 14.09 5.04 -1.35
C GLN A 18 12.80 5.32 -2.12
N GLY A 19 12.69 4.81 -3.36
CA GLY A 19 11.46 4.87 -4.14
C GLY A 19 10.29 4.17 -3.44
N LEU A 20 10.51 2.97 -2.91
CA LEU A 20 9.49 2.22 -2.16
C LEU A 20 9.00 3.00 -0.93
N LYS A 21 9.90 3.61 -0.15
CA LYS A 21 9.51 4.46 1.00
C LYS A 21 8.66 5.65 0.55
N ALA A 22 9.02 6.31 -0.53
CA ALA A 22 8.24 7.43 -1.06
C ALA A 22 6.83 6.99 -1.50
N GLU A 23 6.69 5.81 -2.10
CA GLU A 23 5.39 5.24 -2.46
C GLU A 23 4.54 4.90 -1.23
N LEU A 24 5.15 4.35 -0.18
CA LEU A 24 4.48 4.08 1.11
C LEU A 24 4.04 5.38 1.82
N GLU A 25 4.88 6.41 1.83
CA GLU A 25 4.51 7.74 2.35
C GLU A 25 3.31 8.32 1.57
N ALA A 26 3.31 8.19 0.24
CA ALA A 26 2.20 8.62 -0.60
C ALA A 26 0.90 7.84 -0.32
N MET A 27 1.00 6.53 -0.08
CA MET A 27 -0.14 5.68 0.34
C MET A 27 -0.75 6.18 1.64
N VAL A 28 0.09 6.46 2.65
CA VAL A 28 -0.38 6.95 3.96
C VAL A 28 -1.07 8.30 3.81
N ASP A 29 -0.49 9.22 3.03
CA ASP A 29 -1.08 10.54 2.80
C ASP A 29 -2.39 10.47 2.01
N ALA A 30 -2.49 9.59 1.01
CA ALA A 30 -3.74 9.34 0.29
C ALA A 30 -4.81 8.78 1.23
N SER A 31 -4.44 7.82 2.08
CA SER A 31 -5.33 7.22 3.08
C SER A 31 -5.82 8.22 4.11
N ARG A 32 -4.94 9.13 4.57
CA ARG A 32 -5.32 10.26 5.45
C ARG A 32 -6.35 11.16 4.77
N LYS A 33 -6.10 11.59 3.53
CA LYS A 33 -7.03 12.45 2.77
C LYS A 33 -8.39 11.78 2.56
N PHE A 34 -8.41 10.48 2.26
CA PHE A 34 -9.65 9.71 2.15
C PHE A 34 -10.40 9.66 3.48
N ALA A 35 -9.69 9.35 4.58
CA ALA A 35 -10.28 9.34 5.91
C ALA A 35 -10.83 10.71 6.30
N ASP A 36 -10.07 11.77 6.08
CA ASP A 36 -10.49 13.14 6.35
C ASP A 36 -11.76 13.48 5.57
N ALA A 37 -11.87 13.04 4.31
CA ALA A 37 -13.02 13.29 3.44
C ALA A 37 -14.32 12.56 3.86
N TYR A 38 -14.23 11.37 4.46
CA TYR A 38 -15.41 10.51 4.63
C TYR A 38 -15.68 10.05 6.07
N ARG A 39 -14.69 10.03 6.95
CA ARG A 39 -14.86 9.55 8.34
C ARG A 39 -15.93 10.36 9.06
N GLY A 40 -16.90 9.66 9.63
CA GLY A 40 -18.02 10.27 10.37
C GLY A 40 -19.10 10.92 9.51
N ARG A 41 -18.96 10.92 8.17
CA ARG A 41 -19.87 11.60 7.23
C ARG A 41 -20.57 10.66 6.24
N ILE A 42 -20.29 9.36 6.32
CA ILE A 42 -20.82 8.36 5.37
C ILE A 42 -22.35 8.31 5.37
N ALA A 43 -22.99 8.45 6.53
CA ALA A 43 -24.44 8.42 6.65
C ALA A 43 -25.14 9.61 5.96
N ASP A 44 -24.41 10.70 5.71
CA ASP A 44 -24.92 11.91 5.07
C ASP A 44 -24.78 11.86 3.53
N LEU A 45 -24.14 10.82 3.00
CA LEU A 45 -23.98 10.65 1.55
C LEU A 45 -25.28 10.15 0.92
N ASP A 46 -25.64 10.74 -0.22
CA ASP A 46 -26.65 10.16 -1.09
C ASP A 46 -26.07 8.96 -1.88
N ALA A 47 -26.91 8.29 -2.67
CA ALA A 47 -26.49 7.11 -3.42
C ALA A 47 -25.33 7.39 -4.41
N VAL A 48 -25.26 8.61 -4.96
CA VAL A 48 -24.19 8.99 -5.89
C VAL A 48 -22.89 9.22 -5.12
N GLY A 49 -22.94 9.98 -4.03
CA GLY A 49 -21.79 10.23 -3.18
C GLY A 49 -21.24 8.96 -2.54
N LEU A 50 -22.10 8.01 -2.17
CA LEU A 50 -21.69 6.70 -1.69
C LEU A 50 -20.94 5.90 -2.77
N ARG A 51 -21.45 5.88 -4.01
CA ARG A 51 -20.77 5.22 -5.13
C ARG A 51 -19.40 5.85 -5.39
N GLU A 52 -19.31 7.17 -5.46
CA GLU A 52 -18.04 7.88 -5.69
C GLU A 52 -17.02 7.61 -4.57
N MET A 53 -17.48 7.50 -3.33
CA MET A 53 -16.63 7.15 -2.20
C MET A 53 -16.08 5.71 -2.33
N LEU A 54 -16.92 4.76 -2.76
CA LEU A 54 -16.49 3.38 -2.99
C LEU A 54 -15.49 3.29 -4.14
N GLU A 55 -15.77 3.94 -5.28
CA GLU A 55 -14.87 3.99 -6.44
C GLU A 55 -13.50 4.57 -6.04
N ARG A 56 -13.48 5.67 -5.27
CA ARG A 56 -12.23 6.25 -4.76
C ARG A 56 -11.49 5.32 -3.80
N LYS A 57 -12.20 4.54 -3.00
CA LYS A 57 -11.60 3.56 -2.09
C LYS A 57 -10.89 2.46 -2.89
N ASP A 58 -11.55 1.96 -3.93
CA ASP A 58 -11.03 0.90 -4.80
C ASP A 58 -9.83 1.41 -5.61
N GLU A 59 -9.89 2.64 -6.14
CA GLU A 59 -8.74 3.29 -6.80
C GLU A 59 -7.54 3.47 -5.87
N LEU A 60 -7.78 3.79 -4.59
CA LEU A 60 -6.71 3.93 -3.60
C LEU A 60 -6.05 2.58 -3.32
N ALA A 61 -6.84 1.51 -3.15
CA ALA A 61 -6.31 0.16 -2.98
C ALA A 61 -5.48 -0.27 -4.19
N LEU A 62 -6.05 -0.21 -5.40
CA LEU A 62 -5.38 -0.61 -6.64
C LEU A 62 -4.07 0.14 -6.89
N ARG A 63 -3.97 1.41 -6.46
CA ARG A 63 -2.76 2.21 -6.64
C ARG A 63 -1.61 1.78 -5.71
N HIS A 64 -1.93 1.31 -4.50
CA HIS A 64 -0.94 1.14 -3.44
C HIS A 64 -0.76 -0.31 -2.96
N GLU A 65 -1.66 -1.22 -3.33
CA GLU A 65 -1.60 -2.64 -2.94
C GLU A 65 -0.27 -3.30 -3.33
N GLY A 66 0.27 -2.98 -4.50
CA GLY A 66 1.51 -3.60 -4.99
C GLY A 66 2.73 -3.31 -4.11
N VAL A 67 2.91 -2.06 -3.67
CA VAL A 67 4.04 -1.68 -2.80
C VAL A 67 3.85 -2.22 -1.37
N GLU A 68 2.61 -2.23 -0.87
CA GLU A 68 2.26 -2.81 0.44
C GLU A 68 2.57 -4.31 0.46
N GLU A 69 2.06 -5.05 -0.53
CA GLU A 69 2.25 -6.49 -0.67
C GLU A 69 3.71 -6.84 -0.89
N TYR A 70 4.43 -6.08 -1.74
CA TYR A 70 5.86 -6.27 -1.97
C TYR A 70 6.64 -6.19 -0.65
N CYS A 71 6.45 -5.14 0.14
CA CYS A 71 7.19 -4.95 1.39
C CYS A 71 6.84 -6.03 2.43
N SER A 72 5.56 -6.38 2.54
CA SER A 72 5.09 -7.41 3.46
C SER A 72 5.64 -8.80 3.11
N LEU A 73 5.59 -9.17 1.82
CA LEU A 73 6.10 -10.46 1.33
C LEU A 73 7.62 -10.53 1.38
N LEU A 74 8.32 -9.44 1.10
CA LEU A 74 9.77 -9.36 1.23
C LEU A 74 10.20 -9.62 2.68
N PHE A 75 9.53 -8.99 3.65
CA PHE A 75 9.75 -9.25 5.07
C PHE A 75 9.40 -10.69 5.46
N ALA A 76 8.27 -11.22 4.99
CA ALA A 76 7.87 -12.59 5.28
C ALA A 76 8.84 -13.65 4.71
N ALA A 77 9.53 -13.33 3.61
CA ALA A 77 10.53 -14.20 3.00
C ALA A 77 11.83 -14.28 3.83
N ASP A 78 12.27 -13.15 4.41
CA ASP A 78 13.41 -13.09 5.33
C ASP A 78 13.24 -11.98 6.38
N MET A 79 12.70 -12.34 7.54
CA MET A 79 12.50 -11.41 8.66
C MET A 79 13.79 -10.95 9.34
N THR A 80 14.95 -11.48 8.92
CA THR A 80 16.27 -11.07 9.43
C THR A 80 16.97 -10.06 8.52
N ASP A 81 16.45 -9.82 7.31
CA ASP A 81 16.95 -8.79 6.41
C ASP A 81 16.62 -7.39 6.99
N PRO A 82 17.64 -6.54 7.25
CA PRO A 82 17.41 -5.21 7.79
C PRO A 82 16.63 -4.30 6.83
N VAL A 83 16.81 -4.44 5.51
CA VAL A 83 16.08 -3.64 4.51
C VAL A 83 14.61 -4.04 4.49
N ALA A 84 14.32 -5.34 4.52
CA ALA A 84 12.95 -5.84 4.54
C ALA A 84 12.21 -5.41 5.83
N ASN A 85 12.88 -5.46 6.98
CA ASN A 85 12.33 -4.94 8.25
C ASN A 85 12.02 -3.45 8.18
N GLU A 86 12.96 -2.65 7.66
CA GLU A 86 12.80 -1.20 7.57
C GLU A 86 11.62 -0.83 6.66
N LEU A 87 11.52 -1.46 5.49
CA LEU A 87 10.43 -1.22 4.53
C LEU A 87 9.06 -1.63 5.11
N ASN A 88 8.98 -2.79 5.76
CA ASN A 88 7.73 -3.25 6.36
C ASN A 88 7.28 -2.41 7.58
N SER A 89 8.20 -1.65 8.19
CA SER A 89 7.92 -0.78 9.35
C SER A 89 7.81 0.71 8.97
N ALA A 90 7.77 1.04 7.68
CA ALA A 90 7.86 2.42 7.20
C ALA A 90 6.53 3.21 7.26
N TYR A 91 5.42 2.57 7.64
CA TYR A 91 4.08 3.17 7.76
C TYR A 91 3.32 2.61 8.97
#